data_AF-A0AAD8LHH7-F1
#
_entry.id   AF-A0AAD8LHH7-F1
#
_cell.length_a   1.000
_cell.length_b   1.000
_cell.length_c   1.000
_cell.angle_alpha   90.00
_cell.angle_beta   90.00
_cell.angle_gamma   90.00
#
_symmetry.space_group_name_H-M   'P 1'
#
loop_
_entity.id
_entity.type
_entity.pdbx_description
1 polymer ?
#
loop_
_entity_poly.entity_id
_entity_poly.type
_entity_poly.pdbx_seq_one_letter_code
_entity_poly.pdbx_strand_id
1 'polypeptide(L)'
;MATYKVAVMLRNPKNKEQFVVVKQSPPPKYEDQEYDSYVDSDLWDLPSASLSLSSTQLLLKGCSHNLNLDLNSALTKVLGQLGISFTSLIEWTFFKLEEEPNFGPGSFSIQTLYITGDLPPNLHFKDNCQWTCKETCISLLLQVKPGGHRVGPLVVNGPLMQQSHSFKLPPTLRCQEYPLGVNIIPMESTTAKPFHTTNLIVFAPPNNHVNYEPTQFVAHGDAMIVDPGCRSHFNKELAEIVSALPRKLIVFVTHHHRDHVDGLSTIQKSNPEACLLAHENTMRRIQKDDWSSGYTTVCGAEEICIGGEKLRIISAPGHTDGHLALLHVSTNSLIVGDHCVGQGSAVLDITSGGNMSDYFQTTYNFMDLSPNTLISMHGRINLWPKHMLCGYLKNRRNREDTILKAIESGSNTLFDIVAYTYADVDRSLWVHAASNVRLHVDHLDHQKKLPKDFSFGNFNNSCSQFAIQVGKL
;
A
#
# COMPACT_ATOMS: atom_id res chain seq x y z
N MET A 1 9.28 9.34 18.40
CA MET A 1 10.31 8.34 18.76
C MET A 1 10.57 7.46 17.56
N ALA A 2 11.83 7.15 17.25
CA ALA A 2 12.15 6.19 16.20
C ALA A 2 11.86 4.76 16.68
N THR A 3 11.39 3.90 15.78
CA THR A 3 11.26 2.46 16.02
C THR A 3 12.43 1.76 15.36
N TYR A 4 13.13 0.91 16.10
CA TYR A 4 14.29 0.18 15.59
C TYR A 4 13.94 -1.31 15.40
N LYS A 5 14.46 -1.90 14.33
CA LYS A 5 14.38 -3.33 14.05
C LYS A 5 15.76 -3.85 13.67
N VAL A 6 16.02 -5.13 13.94
CA VAL A 6 17.17 -5.85 13.40
C VAL A 6 16.68 -6.85 12.35
N ALA A 7 17.35 -6.89 11.19
CA ALA A 7 17.19 -7.92 10.18
C ALA A 7 18.51 -8.66 10.02
N VAL A 8 18.48 -9.99 10.03
CA VAL A 8 19.70 -10.79 10.17
C VAL A 8 19.92 -11.68 8.96
N MET A 9 21.04 -11.49 8.27
CA MET A 9 21.50 -12.37 7.20
C MET A 9 22.40 -13.47 7.79
N LEU A 10 21.79 -14.61 8.08
CA LEU A 10 22.47 -15.80 8.59
C LEU A 10 23.00 -16.65 7.43
N ARG A 11 24.32 -16.74 7.28
CA ARG A 11 24.98 -17.39 6.13
C ARG A 11 25.29 -18.86 6.41
N ASN A 12 25.29 -19.65 5.34
CA ASN A 12 25.70 -21.05 5.40
C ASN A 12 27.23 -21.13 5.45
N PRO A 13 27.82 -21.77 6.48
CA PRO A 13 29.28 -21.89 6.58
C PRO A 13 29.90 -22.73 5.47
N LYS A 14 29.12 -23.62 4.84
CA LYS A 14 29.56 -24.48 3.72
C LYS A 14 29.32 -23.85 2.35
N ASN A 15 28.46 -22.83 2.25
CA ASN A 15 28.16 -22.13 1.01
C ASN A 15 27.84 -20.66 1.30
N LYS A 16 28.82 -19.77 1.14
CA LYS A 16 28.68 -18.35 1.50
C LYS A 16 27.65 -17.56 0.66
N GLU A 17 27.21 -18.11 -0.47
CA GLU A 17 26.15 -17.53 -1.29
C GLU A 17 24.75 -17.78 -0.71
N GLN A 18 24.64 -18.73 0.22
CA GLN A 18 23.37 -19.07 0.86
C GLN A 18 23.15 -18.33 2.17
N PHE A 19 21.91 -17.93 2.38
CA PHE A 19 21.43 -17.37 3.63
C PHE A 19 20.07 -17.95 4.02
N VAL A 20 19.73 -17.88 5.31
CA VAL A 20 18.45 -18.37 5.82
C VAL A 20 17.35 -17.32 5.62
N VAL A 21 16.20 -17.77 5.16
CA VAL A 21 14.93 -17.04 5.24
C VAL A 21 13.94 -17.81 6.09
N VAL A 22 13.02 -17.09 6.73
CA VAL A 22 11.99 -17.66 7.59
C VAL A 22 10.60 -17.32 7.05
N LYS A 23 9.69 -18.29 7.12
CA LYS A 23 8.30 -18.13 6.74
C LYS A 23 7.62 -17.18 7.73
N GLN A 24 7.10 -16.08 7.22
CA GLN A 24 6.42 -15.06 8.00
C GLN A 24 5.05 -15.57 8.43
N SER A 25 4.66 -15.23 9.66
CA SER A 25 3.32 -15.55 10.14
C SER A 25 2.31 -14.59 9.54
N PRO A 26 1.21 -15.09 8.93
CA PRO A 26 0.12 -14.21 8.51
C PRO A 26 -0.51 -13.53 9.72
N PRO A 27 -1.25 -12.42 9.52
CA PRO A 27 -2.02 -11.81 10.59
C PRO A 27 -3.06 -12.77 11.19
N PRO A 28 -3.59 -12.49 12.39
CA PRO A 28 -4.62 -13.31 13.01
C PRO A 28 -5.86 -13.45 12.12
N LYS A 29 -6.45 -14.65 12.15
CA LYS A 29 -7.70 -14.95 11.45
C LYS A 29 -8.85 -14.07 11.96
N TYR A 30 -9.86 -13.91 11.12
CA TYR A 30 -11.04 -13.13 11.45
C TYR A 30 -12.09 -13.91 12.23
N GLU A 31 -11.95 -15.23 12.36
CA GLU A 31 -12.96 -16.13 12.94
C GLU A 31 -14.26 -16.10 12.14
N ASP A 32 -14.12 -15.99 10.81
CA ASP A 32 -15.21 -15.93 9.84
C ASP A 32 -14.89 -16.89 8.69
N GLN A 33 -15.77 -17.88 8.45
CA GLN A 33 -15.49 -18.95 7.49
C GLN A 33 -15.32 -18.43 6.05
N GLU A 34 -16.07 -17.41 5.64
CA GLU A 34 -15.94 -16.83 4.31
C GLU A 34 -14.58 -16.16 4.17
N TYR A 35 -14.22 -15.28 5.10
CA TYR A 35 -12.99 -14.49 5.02
C TYR A 35 -11.74 -15.31 5.28
N ASP A 36 -11.78 -16.26 6.22
CA ASP A 36 -10.65 -17.14 6.51
C ASP A 36 -10.39 -18.19 5.41
N SER A 37 -11.28 -18.30 4.41
CA SER A 37 -11.05 -19.09 3.21
C SER A 37 -10.10 -18.41 2.20
N TYR A 38 -9.97 -17.09 2.26
CA TYR A 38 -9.05 -16.33 1.42
C TYR A 38 -7.64 -16.35 2.02
N VAL A 39 -6.80 -17.26 1.51
CA VAL A 39 -5.44 -17.46 2.01
C VAL A 39 -4.42 -16.76 1.11
N ASP A 40 -3.63 -15.88 1.72
CA ASP A 40 -2.46 -15.26 1.10
C ASP A 40 -1.33 -16.28 0.92
N SER A 41 -0.56 -16.15 -0.15
CA SER A 41 0.57 -17.05 -0.40
C SER A 41 1.66 -16.89 0.66
N ASP A 42 2.41 -17.97 0.90
CA ASP A 42 3.52 -17.98 1.85
C ASP A 42 4.55 -16.88 1.55
N LEU A 43 4.86 -16.09 2.58
CA LEU A 43 5.88 -15.04 2.54
C LEU A 43 7.13 -15.49 3.27
N TRP A 44 8.28 -15.42 2.60
CA TRP A 44 9.59 -15.71 3.16
C TRP A 44 10.41 -14.43 3.23
N ASP A 45 11.00 -14.14 4.38
CA ASP A 45 11.83 -12.94 4.54
C ASP A 45 13.01 -13.22 5.48
N LEU A 46 13.91 -12.25 5.65
CA LEU A 46 14.98 -12.35 6.63
C LEU A 46 14.38 -12.46 8.04
N PRO A 47 14.95 -13.30 8.93
CA PRO A 47 14.56 -13.31 10.33
C PRO A 47 14.85 -11.94 10.94
N SER A 48 13.88 -11.41 11.66
CA SER A 48 13.94 -10.05 12.19
C SER A 48 13.23 -9.90 13.52
N ALA A 49 13.58 -8.86 14.28
CA ALA A 49 12.96 -8.56 15.56
C ALA A 49 13.00 -7.06 15.86
N SER A 50 12.06 -6.56 16.65
CA SER A 50 12.11 -5.19 17.18
C SER A 50 13.27 -5.03 18.15
N LEU A 51 13.95 -3.88 18.08
CA LEU A 51 15.02 -3.47 18.98
C LEU A 51 14.47 -2.48 20.01
N SER A 52 14.78 -2.73 21.28
CA SER A 52 14.52 -1.79 22.37
C SER A 52 15.73 -0.90 22.61
N LEU A 53 15.51 0.27 23.20
CA LEU A 53 16.61 1.12 23.68
C LEU A 53 17.34 0.42 24.84
N SER A 54 18.65 0.66 24.92
CA SER A 54 19.53 0.12 25.97
C SER A 54 20.35 1.25 26.59
N SER A 55 20.76 1.11 27.85
CA SER A 55 21.74 1.99 28.50
C SER A 55 23.19 1.65 28.10
N THR A 56 23.40 0.51 27.45
CA THR A 56 24.72 0.05 27.01
C THR A 56 24.92 0.33 25.53
N GLN A 57 26.08 0.88 25.19
CA GLN A 57 26.46 1.15 23.82
C GLN A 57 26.90 -0.15 23.14
N LEU A 58 26.37 -0.37 21.94
CA LEU A 58 26.70 -1.54 21.16
C LEU A 58 27.99 -1.31 20.35
N LEU A 59 28.97 -2.20 20.50
CA LEU A 59 30.16 -2.27 19.65
C LEU A 59 29.98 -3.40 18.63
N LEU A 60 29.25 -3.14 17.56
CA LEU A 60 29.20 -4.03 16.39
C LEU A 60 30.45 -3.82 15.54
N LYS A 61 31.09 -4.92 15.12
CA LYS A 61 32.21 -4.86 14.19
C LYS A 61 31.77 -4.17 12.89
N GLY A 62 32.49 -3.10 12.53
CA GLY A 62 32.20 -2.31 11.32
C GLY A 62 31.10 -1.26 11.47
N CYS A 63 30.48 -1.10 12.65
CA CYS A 63 29.48 -0.06 12.89
C CYS A 63 30.15 1.23 13.38
N SER A 64 30.06 2.32 12.62
CA SER A 64 30.47 3.66 13.04
C SER A 64 29.37 4.44 13.77
N HIS A 65 28.15 3.89 13.83
CA HIS A 65 27.01 4.52 14.50
C HIS A 65 26.99 4.14 15.99
N ASN A 66 26.86 5.15 16.85
CA ASN A 66 26.62 4.95 18.28
C ASN A 66 25.13 4.65 18.49
N LEU A 67 24.79 3.36 18.50
CA LEU A 67 23.43 2.89 18.72
C LEU A 67 23.30 2.28 20.12
N ASN A 68 22.43 2.90 20.93
CA ASN A 68 22.08 2.44 22.27
C ASN A 68 20.88 1.48 22.20
N LEU A 69 21.10 0.30 21.63
CA LEU A 69 20.06 -0.69 21.31
C LEU A 69 20.35 -2.04 21.98
N ASP A 70 19.32 -2.69 22.52
CA ASP A 70 19.41 -4.03 23.10
C ASP A 70 19.43 -5.11 22.00
N LEU A 71 20.61 -5.29 21.40
CA LEU A 71 20.80 -6.27 20.34
C LEU A 71 20.68 -7.72 20.87
N ASN A 72 21.14 -7.99 22.10
CA ASN A 72 21.17 -9.36 22.64
C ASN A 72 19.77 -9.97 22.77
N SER A 73 18.82 -9.19 23.31
CA SER A 73 17.42 -9.62 23.41
C SER A 73 16.80 -9.82 22.02
N ALA A 74 17.06 -8.92 21.09
CA ALA A 74 16.55 -9.04 19.72
C ALA A 74 17.14 -10.25 18.98
N LEU A 75 18.44 -10.52 19.11
CA LEU A 75 19.08 -11.70 18.50
C LEU A 75 18.58 -13.01 19.09
N THR A 76 18.29 -13.04 20.39
CA THR A 76 17.67 -14.21 21.02
C THR A 76 16.32 -14.50 20.38
N LYS A 77 15.52 -13.47 20.07
CA LYS A 77 14.22 -13.62 19.36
C LYS A 77 14.42 -14.07 17.92
N VAL A 78 15.38 -13.49 17.19
CA VAL A 78 15.72 -13.88 15.82
C VAL A 78 16.13 -15.36 15.77
N LEU A 79 17.08 -15.78 16.61
CA LEU A 79 17.54 -17.17 16.65
C LEU A 79 16.44 -18.13 17.10
N GLY A 80 15.54 -17.70 18.00
CA GLY A 80 14.37 -18.46 18.39
C GLY A 80 13.41 -18.79 17.23
N GLN A 81 13.32 -17.92 16.22
CA GLN A 81 12.55 -18.20 14.98
C GLN A 81 13.12 -19.41 14.24
N LEU A 82 14.44 -19.59 14.26
CA LEU A 82 15.14 -20.74 13.68
C LEU A 82 15.16 -21.98 14.59
N GLY A 83 14.70 -21.85 15.85
CA GLY A 83 14.82 -22.91 16.85
C GLY A 83 16.20 -23.01 17.49
N ILE A 84 17.02 -21.96 17.41
CA ILE A 84 18.37 -21.90 17.98
C ILE A 84 18.33 -21.15 19.31
N SER A 85 18.92 -21.74 20.36
CA SER A 85 18.86 -21.20 21.73
C SER A 85 20.16 -20.54 22.22
N PHE A 86 21.22 -20.52 21.43
CA PHE A 86 22.53 -19.97 21.83
C PHE A 86 22.95 -18.82 20.92
N THR A 87 23.37 -17.70 21.50
CA THR A 87 23.84 -16.50 20.78
C THR A 87 25.37 -16.37 20.77
N SER A 88 26.08 -16.99 21.73
CA SER A 88 27.51 -16.78 22.01
C SER A 88 28.49 -17.36 20.99
N LEU A 89 28.00 -18.12 20.01
CA LEU A 89 28.84 -18.80 19.01
C LEU A 89 28.88 -18.07 17.66
N ILE A 90 28.13 -16.98 17.49
CA ILE A 90 28.04 -16.24 16.22
C ILE A 90 28.73 -14.89 16.37
N GLU A 91 29.71 -14.62 15.51
CA GLU A 91 30.30 -13.29 15.37
C GLU A 91 29.38 -12.43 14.48
N TRP A 92 28.86 -11.34 15.02
CA TRP A 92 27.96 -10.43 14.32
C TRP A 92 28.73 -9.26 13.69
N THR A 93 28.48 -9.01 12.40
CA THR A 93 29.07 -7.89 11.67
C THR A 93 27.98 -6.96 11.16
N PHE A 94 28.22 -5.65 11.28
CA PHE A 94 27.35 -4.63 10.71
C PHE A 94 27.33 -4.72 9.19
N PHE A 95 26.13 -4.66 8.59
CA PHE A 95 25.97 -4.58 7.14
C PHE A 95 25.55 -3.18 6.70
N LYS A 96 24.38 -2.72 7.16
CA LYS A 96 23.88 -1.36 6.91
C LYS A 96 22.84 -0.95 7.95
N LEU A 97 22.61 0.34 8.07
CA LEU A 97 21.46 0.92 8.76
C LEU A 97 20.61 1.64 7.72
N GLU A 98 19.35 1.25 7.62
CA GLU A 98 18.42 1.79 6.63
C GLU A 98 17.25 2.46 7.33
N GLU A 99 16.95 3.69 6.90
CA GLU A 99 15.78 4.42 7.35
C GLU A 99 14.68 4.28 6.31
N GLU A 100 13.52 3.79 6.75
CA GLU A 100 12.33 3.66 5.90
C GLU A 100 11.73 5.05 5.59
N PRO A 101 11.21 5.27 4.37
CA PRO A 101 10.43 6.47 4.07
C PRO A 101 9.25 6.66 5.02
N ASN A 102 8.87 7.93 5.26
CA ASN A 102 7.74 8.23 6.14
C ASN A 102 6.40 8.14 5.40
N PHE A 103 5.82 6.95 5.39
CA PHE A 103 4.50 6.67 4.82
C PHE A 103 3.32 7.16 5.68
N GLY A 104 3.57 7.76 6.85
CA GLY A 104 2.53 8.13 7.81
C GLY A 104 1.83 6.91 8.45
N PRO A 105 0.74 7.15 9.20
CA PRO A 105 0.21 8.47 9.59
C PRO A 105 0.98 9.17 10.74
N GLY A 106 1.91 8.49 11.42
CA GLY A 106 2.75 9.10 12.47
C GLY A 106 4.11 9.61 11.95
N SER A 107 4.71 10.58 12.63
CA SER A 107 6.06 11.10 12.31
C SER A 107 7.19 10.25 12.90
N PHE A 108 7.03 8.94 12.90
CA PHE A 108 8.02 8.02 13.48
C PHE A 108 8.86 7.40 12.37
N SER A 109 10.18 7.56 12.44
CA SER A 109 11.09 6.85 11.56
C SER A 109 11.21 5.39 12.00
N ILE A 110 11.18 4.49 11.01
CA ILE A 110 11.53 3.08 11.21
C ILE A 110 12.95 2.90 10.70
N GLN A 111 13.83 2.44 11.57
CA GLN A 111 15.21 2.14 11.21
C GLN A 111 15.45 0.64 11.31
N THR A 112 15.96 0.06 10.24
CA THR A 112 16.31 -1.35 10.16
C THR A 112 17.83 -1.50 10.14
N LEU A 113 18.34 -2.10 11.21
CA LEU A 113 19.74 -2.50 11.34
C LEU A 113 19.93 -3.87 10.69
N TYR A 114 20.65 -3.91 9.57
CA TYR A 114 21.04 -5.16 8.94
C TYR A 114 22.39 -5.60 9.48
N ILE A 115 22.45 -6.87 9.89
CA ILE A 115 23.68 -7.50 10.33
C ILE A 115 23.86 -8.86 9.65
N THR A 116 25.09 -9.34 9.63
CA THR A 116 25.43 -10.68 9.12
C THR A 116 26.02 -11.53 10.22
N GLY A 117 25.75 -12.84 10.19
CA GLY A 117 26.39 -13.83 11.04
C GLY A 117 26.54 -15.16 10.31
N ASP A 118 27.60 -15.90 10.61
CA ASP A 118 27.81 -17.24 10.07
C ASP A 118 27.29 -18.30 11.05
N LEU A 119 26.42 -19.17 10.57
CA LEU A 119 25.88 -20.25 11.40
C LEU A 119 26.92 -21.38 11.58
N PRO A 120 26.90 -22.09 12.72
CA PRO A 120 27.65 -23.33 12.88
C PRO A 120 27.31 -24.38 11.80
N PRO A 121 28.25 -25.27 11.44
CA PRO A 121 27.97 -26.36 10.51
C PRO A 121 26.95 -27.35 11.11
N ASN A 122 26.15 -27.99 10.24
CA ASN A 122 25.21 -29.08 10.56
C ASN A 122 24.02 -28.69 11.47
N LEU A 123 23.60 -27.42 11.45
CA LEU A 123 22.35 -27.00 12.07
C LEU A 123 21.14 -27.50 11.26
N HIS A 124 20.19 -28.12 11.95
CA HIS A 124 18.87 -28.43 11.42
C HIS A 124 17.89 -27.35 11.84
N PHE A 125 17.15 -26.79 10.88
CA PHE A 125 16.13 -25.80 11.16
C PHE A 125 14.75 -26.45 11.30
N LYS A 126 13.82 -25.69 11.88
CA LYS A 126 12.39 -25.97 11.82
C LYS A 126 11.88 -25.90 10.36
N ASP A 127 10.76 -26.54 10.08
CA ASP A 127 10.13 -26.59 8.74
C ASP A 127 9.74 -25.20 8.19
N ASN A 128 9.71 -24.17 9.03
CA ASN A 128 9.42 -22.78 8.66
C ASN A 128 10.68 -21.97 8.27
N CYS A 129 11.83 -22.63 8.08
CA CYS A 129 13.09 -22.01 7.73
C CYS A 129 13.70 -22.74 6.52
N GLN A 130 14.31 -21.98 5.61
CA GLN A 130 14.98 -22.58 4.45
C GLN A 130 16.23 -21.81 4.06
N TRP A 131 17.19 -22.53 3.49
CA TRP A 131 18.31 -21.93 2.77
C TRP A 131 17.83 -21.40 1.43
N THR A 132 18.26 -20.20 1.08
CA THR A 132 18.07 -19.60 -0.25
C THR A 132 19.36 -18.91 -0.69
N CYS A 133 19.38 -18.40 -1.91
CA CYS A 133 20.46 -17.54 -2.44
C CYS A 133 19.85 -16.37 -3.22
N LYS A 134 20.70 -15.42 -3.64
CA LYS A 134 20.26 -14.21 -4.33
C LYS A 134 19.50 -14.53 -5.62
N GLU A 135 20.01 -15.47 -6.42
CA GLU A 135 19.44 -15.86 -7.71
C GLU A 135 18.04 -16.45 -7.55
N THR A 136 17.86 -17.30 -6.53
CA THR A 136 16.54 -17.89 -6.21
C THR A 136 15.55 -16.80 -5.81
N CYS A 137 15.97 -15.87 -4.94
CA CYS A 137 15.11 -14.77 -4.52
C CYS A 137 14.75 -13.83 -5.68
N ILE A 138 15.69 -13.49 -6.56
CA ILE A 138 15.44 -12.69 -7.77
C ILE A 138 14.45 -13.42 -8.68
N SER A 139 14.62 -14.73 -8.91
CA SER A 139 13.68 -15.52 -9.70
C SER A 139 12.27 -15.49 -9.14
N LEU A 140 12.10 -15.56 -7.81
CA LEU A 140 10.80 -15.49 -7.15
C LEU A 140 10.15 -14.10 -7.24
N LEU A 141 10.96 -13.04 -7.35
CA LEU A 141 10.48 -11.66 -7.50
C LEU A 141 10.11 -11.31 -8.95
N LEU A 142 10.78 -11.90 -9.94
CA LEU A 142 10.56 -11.63 -11.36
C LEU A 142 9.57 -12.59 -12.03
N GLN A 143 9.51 -13.85 -11.58
CA GLN A 143 8.63 -14.89 -12.14
C GLN A 143 7.53 -15.24 -11.14
N VAL A 144 6.74 -14.23 -10.77
CA VAL A 144 5.69 -14.41 -9.78
C VAL A 144 4.59 -15.32 -10.32
N LYS A 145 4.35 -16.43 -9.60
CA LYS A 145 3.20 -17.30 -9.82
C LYS A 145 2.11 -16.97 -8.79
N PRO A 146 0.87 -16.68 -9.20
CA PRO A 146 -0.24 -16.55 -8.25
C PRO A 146 -0.34 -17.79 -7.35
N GLY A 147 -0.49 -17.58 -6.04
CA GLY A 147 -0.49 -18.65 -5.04
C GLY A 147 0.88 -19.28 -4.72
N GLY A 148 1.96 -18.85 -5.38
CA GLY A 148 3.33 -19.33 -5.14
C GLY A 148 4.03 -18.65 -3.97
N HIS A 149 5.23 -19.12 -3.62
CA HIS A 149 6.05 -18.50 -2.57
C HIS A 149 6.47 -17.07 -2.93
N ARG A 150 6.44 -16.19 -1.94
CA ARG A 150 6.79 -14.77 -2.05
C ARG A 150 8.05 -14.47 -1.24
N VAL A 151 8.77 -13.44 -1.65
CA VAL A 151 9.97 -12.94 -0.97
C VAL A 151 9.68 -11.55 -0.41
N GLY A 152 9.92 -11.35 0.88
CA GLY A 152 9.63 -10.10 1.59
C GLY A 152 10.65 -8.98 1.37
N PRO A 153 10.33 -7.76 1.84
CA PRO A 153 11.13 -6.58 1.61
C PRO A 153 12.49 -6.59 2.33
N LEU A 154 12.67 -7.32 3.45
CA LEU A 154 13.99 -7.34 4.11
C LEU A 154 15.02 -8.10 3.28
N VAL A 155 14.62 -9.13 2.53
CA VAL A 155 15.47 -9.81 1.55
C VAL A 155 15.79 -8.87 0.39
N VAL A 156 14.80 -8.14 -0.13
CA VAL A 156 15.04 -7.17 -1.22
C VAL A 156 16.02 -6.08 -0.76
N ASN A 157 15.73 -5.46 0.38
CA ASN A 157 16.51 -4.34 0.90
C ASN A 157 17.86 -4.78 1.49
N GLY A 158 17.99 -5.99 2.01
CA GLY A 158 19.25 -6.51 2.54
C GLY A 158 20.15 -7.10 1.45
N PRO A 159 20.09 -8.43 1.23
CA PRO A 159 21.01 -9.14 0.34
C PRO A 159 20.90 -8.78 -1.15
N LEU A 160 19.74 -8.31 -1.63
CA LEU A 160 19.52 -8.05 -3.07
C LEU A 160 19.83 -6.60 -3.48
N MET A 161 19.60 -5.63 -2.60
CA MET A 161 19.87 -4.20 -2.81
C MET A 161 21.38 -3.90 -2.74
N GLN A 162 22.08 -4.38 -3.77
CA GLN A 162 23.35 -3.84 -4.28
C GLN A 162 23.23 -3.43 -5.76
N GLN A 163 22.05 -3.59 -6.39
CA GLN A 163 21.84 -3.30 -7.81
C GLN A 163 20.71 -2.28 -8.05
N SER A 164 21.14 -1.12 -8.55
CA SER A 164 20.45 -0.16 -9.42
C SER A 164 19.06 0.35 -9.03
N HIS A 165 19.01 1.55 -8.44
CA HIS A 165 18.00 2.50 -8.94
C HIS A 165 18.33 2.76 -10.42
N SER A 166 17.42 2.39 -11.31
CA SER A 166 17.52 2.65 -12.75
C SER A 166 17.54 4.14 -13.10
N PHE A 167 17.15 5.00 -12.16
CA PHE A 167 17.19 6.45 -12.28
C PHE A 167 17.67 7.09 -10.96
N LYS A 168 18.35 8.24 -11.06
CA LYS A 168 18.92 8.92 -9.89
C LYS A 168 17.86 9.82 -9.25
N LEU A 169 17.33 9.40 -8.11
CA LEU A 169 16.50 10.27 -7.27
C LEU A 169 17.35 11.35 -6.59
N PRO A 170 16.78 12.54 -6.34
CA PRO A 170 17.33 13.53 -5.41
C PRO A 170 17.81 12.88 -4.09
N PRO A 171 19.01 13.22 -3.57
CA PRO A 171 19.55 12.61 -2.35
C PRO A 171 18.69 12.82 -1.09
N THR A 172 17.81 13.82 -1.10
CA THR A 172 16.87 14.13 -0.02
C THR A 172 15.64 13.26 -0.03
N LEU A 173 15.29 12.65 -1.16
CA LEU A 173 14.13 11.79 -1.28
C LEU A 173 14.41 10.42 -0.68
N ARG A 174 13.50 10.00 0.20
CA ARG A 174 13.44 8.63 0.65
C ARG A 174 12.44 7.88 -0.23
N CYS A 175 12.91 6.79 -0.81
CA CYS A 175 12.11 5.91 -1.67
C CYS A 175 12.20 4.50 -1.12
N GLN A 176 11.11 3.75 -1.23
CA GLN A 176 11.11 2.31 -1.05
C GLN A 176 10.90 1.65 -2.40
N GLU A 177 11.81 0.76 -2.80
CA GLU A 177 11.59 -0.12 -3.94
C GLU A 177 11.12 -1.49 -3.44
N TYR A 178 9.81 -1.75 -3.55
CA TYR A 178 9.27 -3.09 -3.33
C TYR A 178 7.86 -3.22 -3.92
N PRO A 179 7.61 -4.25 -4.75
CA PRO A 179 8.58 -5.22 -5.27
C PRO A 179 9.58 -4.58 -6.25
N LEU A 180 10.53 -5.36 -6.78
CA LEU A 180 11.52 -4.89 -7.76
C LEU A 180 10.85 -4.16 -8.92
N GLY A 181 11.41 -3.00 -9.31
CA GLY A 181 10.89 -2.13 -10.37
C GLY A 181 9.82 -1.14 -9.92
N VAL A 182 9.27 -1.29 -8.70
CA VAL A 182 8.19 -0.44 -8.18
C VAL A 182 8.73 0.49 -7.10
N ASN A 183 8.99 1.73 -7.47
CA ASN A 183 9.51 2.76 -6.57
C ASN A 183 8.35 3.53 -5.94
N ILE A 184 8.32 3.62 -4.61
CA ILE A 184 7.24 4.25 -3.84
C ILE A 184 7.83 5.39 -3.02
N ILE A 185 7.34 6.60 -3.28
CA ILE A 185 7.85 7.84 -2.69
C ILE A 185 6.69 8.53 -1.97
N PRO A 186 6.68 8.58 -0.63
CA PRO A 186 5.63 9.29 0.10
C PRO A 186 5.84 10.80 -0.03
N MET A 187 4.99 11.47 -0.82
CA MET A 187 5.02 12.92 -1.04
C MET A 187 4.04 13.61 -0.09
N GLU A 188 4.43 14.68 0.60
CA GLU A 188 3.47 15.43 1.42
C GLU A 188 2.36 16.02 0.54
N SER A 189 1.11 15.81 0.92
CA SER A 189 -0.05 16.11 0.07
C SER A 189 -1.16 16.82 0.86
N THR A 190 -2.27 17.08 0.18
CA THR A 190 -3.50 17.64 0.76
C THR A 190 -4.41 16.58 1.38
N THR A 191 -3.92 15.34 1.52
CA THR A 191 -4.67 14.19 2.04
C THR A 191 -5.26 14.42 3.43
N ALA A 192 -6.32 13.67 3.73
CA ALA A 192 -6.99 13.72 5.02
C ALA A 192 -6.18 13.04 6.13
N LYS A 193 -6.36 13.54 7.35
CA LYS A 193 -5.84 12.88 8.55
C LYS A 193 -6.37 11.44 8.65
N PRO A 194 -5.57 10.49 9.14
CA PRO A 194 -4.33 10.72 9.89
C PRO A 194 -3.07 10.78 9.01
N PHE A 195 -3.18 10.61 7.69
CA PHE A 195 -2.06 10.70 6.78
C PHE A 195 -1.65 12.14 6.51
N HIS A 196 -0.40 12.30 6.09
CA HIS A 196 0.16 13.58 5.66
C HIS A 196 0.79 13.46 4.26
N THR A 197 0.79 12.27 3.69
CA THR A 197 1.46 11.94 2.44
C THR A 197 0.56 11.11 1.53
N THR A 198 0.74 11.31 0.22
CA THR A 198 0.25 10.43 -0.85
C THR A 198 1.47 9.77 -1.48
N ASN A 199 1.38 8.47 -1.75
CA ASN A 199 2.45 7.71 -2.37
C ASN A 199 2.49 7.99 -3.87
N LEU A 200 3.52 8.70 -4.31
CA LEU A 200 3.91 8.76 -5.72
C LEU A 200 4.56 7.42 -6.10
N ILE A 201 4.02 6.75 -7.10
CA ILE A 201 4.61 5.49 -7.59
C ILE A 201 5.33 5.75 -8.92
N VAL A 202 6.56 5.25 -9.02
CA VAL A 202 7.40 5.41 -10.21
C VAL A 202 7.83 4.04 -10.73
N PHE A 203 7.54 3.82 -12.01
CA PHE A 203 8.05 2.70 -12.79
C PHE A 203 9.03 3.23 -13.81
N ALA A 204 10.26 2.76 -13.76
CA ALA A 204 11.30 3.18 -14.69
C ALA A 204 12.26 2.00 -14.92
N PRO A 205 11.80 0.90 -15.51
CA PRO A 205 12.66 -0.26 -15.69
C PRO A 205 13.91 0.11 -16.51
N PRO A 206 15.06 -0.53 -16.25
CA PRO A 206 16.24 -0.34 -17.09
C PRO A 206 15.89 -0.69 -18.54
N ASN A 207 16.35 0.14 -19.48
CA ASN A 207 15.95 0.10 -20.89
C ASN A 207 16.22 -1.28 -21.53
N ASN A 208 15.27 -2.20 -21.39
CA ASN A 208 15.27 -3.50 -22.01
C ASN A 208 14.24 -3.40 -23.13
N HIS A 209 14.72 -3.24 -24.36
CA HIS A 209 13.88 -3.23 -25.55
C HIS A 209 13.28 -4.63 -25.77
N VAL A 210 12.27 -4.98 -24.97
CA VAL A 210 11.39 -6.10 -25.27
C VAL A 210 10.37 -5.58 -26.29
N ASN A 211 10.53 -6.00 -27.53
CA ASN A 211 9.61 -5.65 -28.60
C ASN A 211 8.30 -6.42 -28.39
N TYR A 212 7.33 -5.80 -27.72
CA TYR A 212 5.96 -6.25 -27.86
C TYR A 212 5.35 -5.69 -29.15
N GLU A 213 4.43 -6.43 -29.74
CA GLU A 213 3.68 -5.96 -30.90
C GLU A 213 2.84 -4.71 -30.51
N PRO A 214 3.00 -3.56 -31.20
CA PRO A 214 2.40 -2.27 -30.80
C PRO A 214 0.87 -2.26 -30.69
N THR A 215 0.18 -3.27 -31.23
CA THR A 215 -1.29 -3.29 -31.32
C THR A 215 -1.99 -3.80 -30.05
N GLN A 216 -1.27 -4.23 -29.03
CA GLN A 216 -1.87 -4.82 -27.82
C GLN A 216 -2.12 -3.81 -26.68
N PHE A 217 -1.37 -2.71 -26.61
CA PHE A 217 -1.43 -1.79 -25.46
C PHE A 217 -2.07 -0.45 -25.83
N VAL A 218 -2.85 0.09 -24.89
CA VAL A 218 -3.48 1.41 -25.05
C VAL A 218 -2.46 2.55 -24.98
N ALA A 219 -1.34 2.33 -24.28
CA ALA A 219 -0.24 3.27 -24.19
C ALA A 219 1.11 2.56 -24.03
N HIS A 220 2.16 3.22 -24.52
CA HIS A 220 3.53 2.76 -24.43
C HIS A 220 4.42 3.91 -23.93
N GLY A 221 5.23 3.65 -22.90
CA GLY A 221 6.19 4.60 -22.36
C GLY A 221 7.51 3.92 -21.98
N ASP A 222 8.51 4.74 -21.65
CA ASP A 222 9.79 4.25 -21.11
C ASP A 222 9.80 4.35 -19.58
N ALA A 223 8.93 5.21 -19.02
CA ALA A 223 8.67 5.32 -17.59
C ALA A 223 7.20 5.72 -17.33
N MET A 224 6.76 5.52 -16.11
CA MET A 224 5.44 5.91 -15.65
C MET A 224 5.47 6.48 -14.24
N ILE A 225 4.67 7.53 -14.01
CA ILE A 225 4.33 8.06 -12.70
C ILE A 225 2.84 7.77 -12.43
N VAL A 226 2.52 7.36 -11.20
CA VAL A 226 1.15 7.23 -10.71
C VAL A 226 0.87 8.23 -9.60
N ASP A 227 -0.28 8.92 -9.69
CA ASP A 227 -0.82 9.84 -8.67
C ASP A 227 0.18 10.89 -8.16
N PRO A 228 0.53 11.89 -8.99
CA PRO A 228 1.55 12.87 -8.65
C PRO A 228 1.10 13.96 -7.67
N GLY A 229 0.12 13.69 -6.82
CA GLY A 229 -0.39 14.68 -5.90
C GLY A 229 0.60 15.01 -4.79
N CYS A 230 0.94 16.28 -4.67
CA CYS A 230 1.80 16.80 -3.63
C CYS A 230 1.46 18.27 -3.35
N ARG A 231 1.84 18.77 -2.16
CA ARG A 231 1.70 20.19 -1.84
C ARG A 231 2.62 21.05 -2.71
N SER A 232 2.21 22.30 -2.94
CA SER A 232 2.91 23.21 -3.85
C SER A 232 4.40 23.45 -3.53
N HIS A 233 4.80 23.38 -2.26
CA HIS A 233 6.21 23.51 -1.87
C HIS A 233 7.08 22.30 -2.24
N PHE A 234 6.46 21.15 -2.57
CA PHE A 234 7.11 19.96 -3.11
C PHE A 234 7.15 19.92 -4.64
N ASN A 235 6.61 20.93 -5.34
CA ASN A 235 6.63 20.98 -6.81
C ASN A 235 8.04 20.94 -7.38
N LYS A 236 9.03 21.56 -6.71
CA LYS A 236 10.42 21.51 -7.17
C LYS A 236 10.98 20.09 -7.13
N GLU A 237 10.71 19.36 -6.06
CA GLU A 237 11.15 17.98 -5.88
C GLU A 237 10.46 17.04 -6.88
N LEU A 238 9.16 17.22 -7.11
CA LEU A 238 8.44 16.51 -8.18
C LEU A 238 9.03 16.80 -9.57
N ALA A 239 9.36 18.05 -9.88
CA ALA A 239 10.00 18.41 -11.14
C ALA A 239 11.40 17.78 -11.31
N GLU A 240 12.17 17.65 -10.23
CA GLU A 240 13.46 16.95 -10.22
C GLU A 240 13.29 15.44 -10.48
N ILE A 241 12.27 14.80 -9.88
CA ILE A 241 11.91 13.40 -10.17
C ILE A 241 11.57 13.24 -11.66
N VAL A 242 10.67 14.07 -12.19
CA VAL A 242 10.26 14.02 -13.61
C VAL A 242 11.45 14.23 -14.55
N SER A 243 12.37 15.14 -14.20
CA SER A 243 13.56 15.42 -15.01
C SER A 243 14.58 14.28 -15.00
N ALA A 244 14.56 13.43 -13.98
CA ALA A 244 15.42 12.26 -13.88
C ALA A 244 14.86 11.03 -14.65
N LEU A 245 13.61 11.10 -15.10
CA LEU A 245 12.95 10.03 -15.84
C LEU A 245 13.10 10.20 -17.37
N PRO A 246 12.99 9.09 -18.13
CA PRO A 246 12.85 9.14 -19.59
C PRO A 246 11.75 10.10 -20.06
N ARG A 247 11.99 10.75 -21.22
CA ARG A 247 11.07 11.73 -21.81
C ARG A 247 9.72 11.13 -22.19
N LYS A 248 9.69 9.88 -22.67
CA LYS A 248 8.46 9.16 -23.02
C LYS A 248 7.75 8.67 -21.76
N LEU A 249 7.19 9.63 -21.03
CA LEU A 249 6.58 9.45 -19.71
C LEU A 249 5.08 9.26 -19.82
N ILE A 250 4.57 8.19 -19.22
CA ILE A 250 3.14 8.03 -18.94
C ILE A 250 2.83 8.57 -17.54
N VAL A 251 1.76 9.34 -17.42
CA VAL A 251 1.21 9.74 -16.13
C VAL A 251 -0.12 9.00 -15.98
N PHE A 252 -0.28 8.20 -14.95
CA PHE A 252 -1.51 7.50 -14.66
C PHE A 252 -2.13 8.10 -13.39
N VAL A 253 -3.43 8.37 -13.43
CA VAL A 253 -4.16 8.87 -12.26
C VAL A 253 -5.27 7.89 -11.90
N THR A 254 -5.27 7.42 -10.65
CA THR A 254 -6.27 6.49 -10.14
C THR A 254 -7.64 7.15 -10.05
N HIS A 255 -7.71 8.38 -9.56
CA HIS A 255 -8.93 9.20 -9.47
C HIS A 255 -8.62 10.69 -9.26
N HIS A 256 -9.66 11.53 -9.29
CA HIS A 256 -9.53 12.98 -9.44
C HIS A 256 -9.30 13.78 -8.14
N HIS A 257 -9.22 13.14 -6.97
CA HIS A 257 -9.06 13.89 -5.71
C HIS A 257 -7.72 14.64 -5.70
N ARG A 258 -7.72 15.81 -5.03
CA ARG A 258 -6.64 16.80 -5.14
C ARG A 258 -5.29 16.24 -4.74
N ASP A 259 -5.25 15.43 -3.69
CA ASP A 259 -4.03 14.79 -3.20
C ASP A 259 -3.47 13.70 -4.11
N HIS A 260 -4.11 13.42 -5.26
CA HIS A 260 -3.60 12.57 -6.34
C HIS A 260 -3.24 13.37 -7.60
N VAL A 261 -3.84 14.55 -7.80
CA VAL A 261 -3.71 15.32 -9.06
C VAL A 261 -3.02 16.67 -8.92
N ASP A 262 -2.78 17.16 -7.70
CA ASP A 262 -2.22 18.51 -7.44
C ASP A 262 -0.87 18.76 -8.14
N GLY A 263 -0.08 17.72 -8.40
CA GLY A 263 1.21 17.85 -9.10
C GLY A 263 1.15 17.70 -10.62
N LEU A 264 -0.02 17.46 -11.24
CA LEU A 264 -0.13 17.30 -12.70
C LEU A 264 0.43 18.50 -13.48
N SER A 265 0.13 19.72 -13.03
CA SER A 265 0.60 20.94 -13.70
C SER A 265 2.13 21.07 -13.64
N THR A 266 2.75 20.56 -12.58
CA THR A 266 4.21 20.51 -12.43
C THR A 266 4.79 19.51 -13.42
N ILE A 267 4.21 18.32 -13.54
CA ILE A 267 4.66 17.33 -14.54
C ILE A 267 4.54 17.90 -15.95
N GLN A 268 3.40 18.49 -16.31
CA GLN A 268 3.16 19.04 -17.65
C GLN A 268 4.18 20.14 -18.02
N LYS A 269 4.55 20.99 -17.05
CA LYS A 269 5.56 22.04 -17.26
C LYS A 269 6.97 21.45 -17.42
N SER A 270 7.31 20.44 -16.63
CA SER A 270 8.62 19.79 -16.66
C SER A 270 8.81 18.86 -17.87
N ASN A 271 7.74 18.21 -18.32
CA ASN A 271 7.72 17.33 -19.48
C ASN A 271 6.42 17.52 -20.29
N PRO A 272 6.40 18.46 -21.25
CA PRO A 272 5.22 18.73 -22.08
C PRO A 272 4.77 17.56 -22.98
N GLU A 273 5.65 16.58 -23.21
CA GLU A 273 5.39 15.39 -24.03
C GLU A 273 4.79 14.23 -23.22
N ALA A 274 4.70 14.36 -21.89
CA ALA A 274 4.09 13.35 -21.05
C ALA A 274 2.61 13.12 -21.44
N CYS A 275 2.17 11.87 -21.40
CA CYS A 275 0.80 11.49 -21.73
C CYS A 275 0.03 11.09 -20.47
N LEU A 276 -1.07 11.79 -20.18
CA LEU A 276 -1.95 11.46 -19.07
C LEU A 276 -2.97 10.39 -19.45
N LEU A 277 -3.09 9.36 -18.61
CA LEU A 277 -4.09 8.30 -18.66
C LEU A 277 -4.93 8.34 -17.39
N ALA A 278 -6.26 8.39 -17.57
CA ALA A 278 -7.21 8.29 -16.45
C ALA A 278 -8.59 7.87 -16.96
N HIS A 279 -9.49 7.52 -16.04
CA HIS A 279 -10.88 7.28 -16.39
C HIS A 279 -11.58 8.53 -16.93
N GLU A 280 -12.57 8.36 -17.81
CA GLU A 280 -13.31 9.51 -18.39
C GLU A 280 -13.97 10.38 -17.30
N ASN A 281 -14.64 9.77 -16.32
CA ASN A 281 -15.24 10.49 -15.20
C ASN A 281 -14.20 11.20 -14.32
N THR A 282 -12.98 10.65 -14.23
CA THR A 282 -11.86 11.28 -13.53
C THR A 282 -11.37 12.50 -14.32
N MET A 283 -11.15 12.36 -15.63
CA MET A 283 -10.75 13.45 -16.51
C MET A 283 -11.74 14.62 -16.51
N ARG A 284 -13.04 14.36 -16.48
CA ARG A 284 -14.08 15.42 -16.41
C ARG A 284 -13.99 16.28 -15.14
N ARG A 285 -13.36 15.76 -14.08
CA ARG A 285 -13.20 16.44 -12.78
C ARG A 285 -11.79 16.98 -12.54
N ILE A 286 -10.83 16.67 -13.40
CA ILE A 286 -9.51 17.31 -13.41
C ILE A 286 -9.64 18.68 -14.06
N GLN A 287 -9.08 19.72 -13.43
CA GLN A 287 -9.20 21.08 -13.95
C GLN A 287 -8.27 21.27 -15.14
N LYS A 288 -8.68 22.10 -16.10
CA LYS A 288 -7.87 22.42 -17.28
C LYS A 288 -6.51 23.05 -16.93
N ASP A 289 -6.46 23.77 -15.81
CA ASP A 289 -5.23 24.38 -15.29
C ASP A 289 -4.28 23.34 -14.65
N ASP A 290 -4.81 22.17 -14.23
CA ASP A 290 -3.99 21.05 -13.76
C ASP A 290 -3.39 20.28 -14.94
N TRP A 291 -4.16 20.07 -16.01
CA TRP A 291 -3.68 19.42 -17.24
C TRP A 291 -4.41 19.94 -18.49
N SER A 292 -3.65 20.46 -19.45
CA SER A 292 -4.18 21.03 -20.70
C SER A 292 -3.69 20.35 -21.98
N SER A 293 -2.75 19.41 -21.87
CA SER A 293 -2.20 18.63 -22.99
C SER A 293 -3.12 17.48 -23.39
N GLY A 294 -2.74 16.72 -24.43
CA GLY A 294 -3.41 15.48 -24.79
C GLY A 294 -3.46 14.49 -23.61
N TYR A 295 -4.56 13.74 -23.53
CA TYR A 295 -4.76 12.66 -22.57
C TYR A 295 -5.48 11.50 -23.27
N THR A 296 -5.37 10.31 -22.69
CA THR A 296 -6.05 9.10 -23.15
C THR A 296 -7.00 8.63 -22.06
N THR A 297 -8.28 8.49 -22.39
CA THR A 297 -9.26 7.91 -21.45
C THR A 297 -9.22 6.39 -21.49
N VAL A 298 -9.32 5.76 -20.32
CA VAL A 298 -9.32 4.30 -20.16
C VAL A 298 -10.50 3.85 -19.29
N CYS A 299 -10.97 2.62 -19.44
CA CYS A 299 -12.15 2.09 -18.74
C CYS A 299 -11.84 0.99 -17.72
N GLY A 300 -10.61 0.47 -17.67
CA GLY A 300 -10.18 -0.49 -16.66
C GLY A 300 -10.16 -1.95 -17.12
N ALA A 301 -9.86 -2.16 -18.40
CA ALA A 301 -9.58 -3.48 -18.98
C ALA A 301 -8.32 -3.49 -19.88
N GLU A 302 -7.74 -2.31 -20.11
CA GLU A 302 -6.63 -2.10 -21.02
C GLU A 302 -5.28 -2.45 -20.39
N GLU A 303 -4.27 -2.55 -21.25
CA GLU A 303 -2.89 -2.85 -20.86
C GLU A 303 -1.98 -1.69 -21.30
N ILE A 304 -0.98 -1.38 -20.46
CA ILE A 304 0.05 -0.38 -20.71
C ILE A 304 1.41 -1.10 -20.73
N CYS A 305 2.28 -0.71 -21.64
CA CYS A 305 3.66 -1.20 -21.69
C CYS A 305 4.63 -0.09 -21.28
N ILE A 306 5.41 -0.32 -20.22
CA ILE A 306 6.41 0.62 -19.70
C ILE A 306 7.78 -0.05 -19.75
N GLY A 307 8.65 0.37 -20.66
CA GLY A 307 10.01 -0.18 -20.82
C GLY A 307 10.08 -1.72 -20.90
N GLY A 308 9.09 -2.35 -21.54
CA GLY A 308 8.98 -3.81 -21.67
C GLY A 308 8.25 -4.52 -20.51
N GLU A 309 7.86 -3.78 -19.47
CA GLU A 309 7.01 -4.31 -18.40
C GLU A 309 5.54 -4.03 -18.70
N LYS A 310 4.70 -5.01 -18.37
CA LYS A 310 3.26 -4.97 -18.63
C LYS A 310 2.51 -4.57 -17.36
N LEU A 311 1.66 -3.55 -17.49
CA LEU A 311 0.70 -3.16 -16.47
C LEU A 311 -0.71 -3.32 -17.01
N ARG A 312 -1.63 -3.81 -16.18
CA ARG A 312 -3.05 -3.95 -16.53
C ARG A 312 -3.87 -2.98 -15.70
N ILE A 313 -4.68 -2.17 -16.38
CA ILE A 313 -5.62 -1.26 -15.73
C ILE A 313 -6.83 -2.07 -15.28
N ILE A 314 -7.27 -1.85 -14.05
CA ILE A 314 -8.39 -2.56 -13.43
C ILE A 314 -9.46 -1.54 -13.05
N SER A 315 -10.68 -1.72 -13.57
CA SER A 315 -11.83 -0.93 -13.12
C SER A 315 -12.09 -1.20 -11.64
N ALA A 316 -12.14 -0.13 -10.84
CA ALA A 316 -12.23 -0.23 -9.39
C ALA A 316 -13.23 0.78 -8.78
N PRO A 317 -14.47 0.86 -9.29
CA PRO A 317 -15.47 1.77 -8.75
C PRO A 317 -15.81 1.43 -7.29
N GLY A 318 -16.34 2.42 -6.59
CA GLY A 318 -16.76 2.29 -5.20
C GLY A 318 -16.29 3.49 -4.38
N HIS A 319 -14.99 3.81 -4.44
CA HIS A 319 -14.46 5.06 -3.87
C HIS A 319 -14.95 6.28 -4.64
N THR A 320 -14.82 6.26 -5.97
CA THR A 320 -15.49 7.16 -6.92
C THR A 320 -16.00 6.36 -8.11
N ASP A 321 -16.85 6.96 -8.95
CA ASP A 321 -17.35 6.36 -10.21
C ASP A 321 -16.33 6.27 -11.35
N GLY A 322 -15.11 6.77 -11.14
CA GLY A 322 -14.02 6.74 -12.11
C GLY A 322 -12.70 6.25 -11.52
N HIS A 323 -12.77 5.56 -10.39
CA HIS A 323 -11.59 5.02 -9.72
C HIS A 323 -11.05 3.81 -10.47
N LEU A 324 -9.73 3.81 -10.67
CA LEU A 324 -8.99 2.73 -11.32
C LEU A 324 -7.86 2.24 -10.42
N ALA A 325 -7.60 0.95 -10.47
CA ALA A 325 -6.41 0.32 -9.93
C ALA A 325 -5.46 -0.13 -11.04
N LEU A 326 -4.22 -0.43 -10.69
CA LEU A 326 -3.19 -0.81 -11.65
C LEU A 326 -2.44 -2.06 -11.16
N LEU A 327 -2.49 -3.13 -11.96
CA LEU A 327 -1.80 -4.37 -11.65
C LEU A 327 -0.46 -4.42 -12.40
N HIS A 328 0.64 -4.45 -11.66
CA HIS A 328 1.94 -4.77 -12.22
C HIS A 328 2.05 -6.29 -12.43
N VAL A 329 2.06 -6.73 -13.69
CA VAL A 329 1.84 -8.15 -14.04
C VAL A 329 3.00 -9.04 -13.62
N SER A 330 4.25 -8.58 -13.78
CA SER A 330 5.45 -9.38 -13.47
C SER A 330 5.58 -9.69 -11.99
N THR A 331 5.23 -8.73 -11.12
CA THR A 331 5.31 -8.89 -9.66
C THR A 331 3.97 -9.25 -9.02
N ASN A 332 2.90 -9.34 -9.81
CA ASN A 332 1.52 -9.50 -9.38
C ASN A 332 1.13 -8.54 -8.24
N SER A 333 1.60 -7.29 -8.30
CA SER A 333 1.34 -6.29 -7.25
C SER A 333 0.29 -5.30 -7.70
N LEU A 334 -0.67 -5.03 -6.82
CA LEU A 334 -1.83 -4.21 -7.13
C LEU A 334 -1.71 -2.85 -6.45
N ILE A 335 -1.65 -1.81 -7.28
CA ILE A 335 -1.76 -0.42 -6.88
C ILE A 335 -3.24 -0.12 -6.77
N VAL A 336 -3.75 0.04 -5.55
CA VAL A 336 -5.20 0.05 -5.27
C VAL A 336 -5.80 1.46 -5.18
N GLY A 337 -5.00 2.51 -5.39
CA GLY A 337 -5.47 3.88 -5.17
C GLY A 337 -5.98 4.06 -3.74
N ASP A 338 -7.13 4.72 -3.62
CA ASP A 338 -7.89 4.91 -2.38
C ASP A 338 -8.94 3.85 -2.05
N HIS A 339 -8.94 2.71 -2.75
CA HIS A 339 -9.86 1.61 -2.41
C HIS A 339 -9.57 1.04 -1.01
N CYS A 340 -8.29 0.97 -0.65
CA CYS A 340 -7.81 0.64 0.70
C CYS A 340 -6.65 1.56 1.07
N VAL A 341 -6.54 1.86 2.36
CA VAL A 341 -5.42 2.63 2.95
C VAL A 341 -4.72 1.81 4.04
N GLY A 342 -3.44 2.12 4.31
CA GLY A 342 -2.58 1.35 5.21
C GLY A 342 -2.99 1.39 6.69
N GLN A 343 -3.87 2.31 7.08
CA GLN A 343 -4.42 2.43 8.43
C GLN A 343 -5.79 3.10 8.37
N GLY A 344 -6.76 2.58 9.13
CA GLY A 344 -8.11 3.11 9.18
C GLY A 344 -9.00 2.49 8.11
N SER A 345 -9.89 3.30 7.54
CA SER A 345 -10.83 2.89 6.49
C SER A 345 -10.81 3.92 5.38
N ALA A 346 -11.05 3.48 4.14
CA ALA A 346 -11.17 4.34 2.98
C ALA A 346 -12.47 5.14 3.04
N VAL A 347 -12.46 6.40 2.62
CA VAL A 347 -13.70 7.15 2.39
C VAL A 347 -14.30 6.69 1.07
N LEU A 348 -15.63 6.69 0.91
CA LEU A 348 -16.25 6.61 -0.41
C LEU A 348 -16.92 7.96 -0.69
N ASP A 349 -16.57 8.60 -1.79
CA ASP A 349 -17.06 9.93 -2.12
C ASP A 349 -18.42 9.85 -2.82
N ILE A 350 -19.48 9.92 -2.00
CA ILE A 350 -20.87 9.93 -2.47
C ILE A 350 -21.16 11.06 -3.48
N THR A 351 -20.41 12.17 -3.44
CA THR A 351 -20.60 13.30 -4.36
C THR A 351 -19.97 13.06 -5.73
N SER A 352 -19.09 12.06 -5.82
CA SER A 352 -18.42 11.62 -7.05
C SER A 352 -18.81 10.19 -7.43
N GLY A 353 -20.02 9.77 -7.06
CA GLY A 353 -20.59 8.47 -7.44
C GLY A 353 -20.04 7.27 -6.67
N GLY A 354 -19.28 7.51 -5.59
CA GLY A 354 -18.88 6.46 -4.67
C GLY A 354 -20.10 5.77 -4.06
N ASN A 355 -20.07 4.43 -4.01
CA ASN A 355 -21.16 3.62 -3.49
C ASN A 355 -20.65 2.28 -2.96
N MET A 356 -21.41 1.69 -2.03
CA MET A 356 -21.00 0.49 -1.31
C MET A 356 -21.08 -0.77 -2.18
N SER A 357 -22.08 -0.88 -3.07
CA SER A 357 -22.26 -2.07 -3.92
C SER A 357 -21.02 -2.30 -4.80
N ASP A 358 -20.58 -1.25 -5.50
CA ASP A 358 -19.37 -1.28 -6.32
C ASP A 358 -18.13 -1.52 -5.47
N TYR A 359 -18.05 -0.91 -4.28
CA TYR A 359 -16.95 -1.14 -3.36
C TYR A 359 -16.80 -2.62 -2.96
N PHE A 360 -17.90 -3.28 -2.58
CA PHE A 360 -17.90 -4.71 -2.26
C PHE A 360 -17.48 -5.53 -3.48
N GLN A 361 -18.07 -5.28 -4.65
CA GLN A 361 -17.75 -6.02 -5.88
C GLN A 361 -16.28 -5.86 -6.29
N THR A 362 -15.75 -4.62 -6.28
CA THR A 362 -14.34 -4.34 -6.53
C THR A 362 -13.43 -5.05 -5.53
N THR A 363 -13.81 -5.10 -4.25
CA THR A 363 -13.02 -5.82 -3.23
C THR A 363 -12.97 -7.32 -3.50
N TYR A 364 -14.08 -7.95 -3.90
CA TYR A 364 -14.08 -9.36 -4.31
C TYR A 364 -13.22 -9.60 -5.56
N ASN A 365 -13.34 -8.73 -6.57
CA ASN A 365 -12.52 -8.80 -7.77
C ASN A 365 -11.02 -8.73 -7.43
N PHE A 366 -10.62 -7.88 -6.48
CA PHE A 366 -9.23 -7.80 -6.02
C PHE A 366 -8.77 -9.05 -5.27
N MET A 367 -9.64 -9.69 -4.49
CA MET A 367 -9.31 -10.97 -3.85
C MET A 367 -9.14 -12.10 -4.89
N ASP A 368 -9.97 -12.12 -5.92
CA ASP A 368 -9.89 -13.08 -7.03
C ASP A 368 -8.63 -12.87 -7.89
N LEU A 369 -8.21 -11.62 -8.09
CA LEU A 369 -6.91 -11.30 -8.70
C LEU A 369 -5.73 -11.88 -7.93
N SER A 370 -5.93 -12.20 -6.63
CA SER A 370 -4.91 -12.78 -5.76
C SER A 370 -3.56 -12.07 -5.84
N PRO A 371 -3.51 -10.73 -5.66
CA PRO A 371 -2.25 -10.00 -5.73
C PRO A 371 -1.28 -10.48 -4.65
N ASN A 372 0.01 -10.30 -4.88
CA ASN A 372 1.05 -10.63 -3.92
C ASN A 372 1.34 -9.51 -2.93
N THR A 373 1.02 -8.27 -3.30
CA THR A 373 1.22 -7.06 -2.49
C THR A 373 0.13 -6.05 -2.86
N LEU A 374 -0.45 -5.37 -1.86
CA LEU A 374 -1.24 -4.15 -2.12
C LEU A 374 -0.39 -2.92 -1.86
N ILE A 375 -0.47 -1.97 -2.79
CA ILE A 375 0.18 -0.67 -2.69
C ILE A 375 -0.94 0.37 -2.68
N SER A 376 -1.26 0.88 -1.49
CA SER A 376 -2.19 1.99 -1.31
C SER A 376 -1.51 3.32 -1.54
N MET A 377 -2.31 4.34 -1.86
CA MET A 377 -1.79 5.71 -1.98
C MET A 377 -1.54 6.37 -0.63
N HIS A 378 -2.06 5.79 0.45
CA HIS A 378 -1.78 6.27 1.81
C HIS A 378 -1.31 5.12 2.69
N GLY A 379 -0.20 5.33 3.40
CA GLY A 379 0.41 4.33 4.28
C GLY A 379 1.40 3.39 3.58
N ARG A 380 1.86 2.39 4.34
CA ARG A 380 2.82 1.39 3.89
C ARG A 380 2.15 0.36 3.00
N ILE A 381 2.95 -0.29 2.15
CA ILE A 381 2.53 -1.48 1.42
C ILE A 381 2.01 -2.57 2.37
N ASN A 382 1.09 -3.38 1.88
CA ASN A 382 0.56 -4.52 2.59
C ASN A 382 1.01 -5.83 1.95
N LEU A 383 1.61 -6.71 2.77
CA LEU A 383 2.14 -8.01 2.36
C LEU A 383 1.15 -9.17 2.60
N TRP A 384 -0.08 -8.88 3.02
CA TRP A 384 -1.16 -9.84 3.27
C TRP A 384 -2.44 -9.33 2.57
N PRO A 385 -2.41 -9.20 1.24
CA PRO A 385 -3.42 -8.53 0.44
C PRO A 385 -4.84 -9.04 0.70
N LYS A 386 -5.04 -10.36 0.66
CA LYS A 386 -6.36 -10.97 0.85
C LYS A 386 -6.86 -10.75 2.27
N HIS A 387 -5.97 -10.92 3.25
CA HIS A 387 -6.30 -10.62 4.65
C HIS A 387 -6.77 -9.17 4.81
N MET A 388 -6.02 -8.19 4.28
CA MET A 388 -6.42 -6.78 4.34
C MET A 388 -7.79 -6.53 3.69
N LEU A 389 -8.02 -7.03 2.48
CA LEU A 389 -9.29 -6.86 1.75
C LEU A 389 -10.48 -7.48 2.51
N CYS A 390 -10.29 -8.68 3.07
CA CYS A 390 -11.28 -9.32 3.95
C CYS A 390 -11.58 -8.45 5.19
N GLY A 391 -10.56 -7.85 5.79
CA GLY A 391 -10.73 -6.92 6.91
C GLY A 391 -11.59 -5.71 6.55
N TYR A 392 -11.42 -5.16 5.34
CA TYR A 392 -12.27 -4.08 4.85
C TYR A 392 -13.72 -4.53 4.66
N LEU A 393 -13.97 -5.68 4.03
CA LEU A 393 -15.32 -6.25 3.90
C LEU A 393 -15.98 -6.49 5.27
N LYS A 394 -15.26 -7.12 6.19
CA LYS A 394 -15.72 -7.37 7.56
C LYS A 394 -16.08 -6.07 8.28
N ASN A 395 -15.22 -5.05 8.21
CA ASN A 395 -15.47 -3.76 8.84
C ASN A 395 -16.72 -3.07 8.28
N ARG A 396 -16.96 -3.18 6.97
CA ARG A 396 -18.17 -2.63 6.33
C ARG A 396 -19.43 -3.38 6.73
N ARG A 397 -19.40 -4.72 6.77
CA ARG A 397 -20.55 -5.52 7.24
C ARG A 397 -20.86 -5.27 8.71
N ASN A 398 -19.84 -5.20 9.57
CA ASN A 398 -20.03 -4.84 10.99
C ASN A 398 -20.70 -3.46 11.14
N ARG A 399 -20.37 -2.51 10.26
CA ARG A 399 -21.02 -1.20 10.24
C ARG A 399 -22.49 -1.31 9.85
N GLU A 400 -22.81 -2.10 8.84
CA GLU A 400 -24.20 -2.38 8.44
C GLU A 400 -25.00 -3.01 9.57
N ASP A 401 -24.43 -4.00 10.27
CA ASP A 401 -25.06 -4.62 11.44
C ASP A 401 -25.35 -3.60 12.55
N THR A 402 -24.45 -2.63 12.73
CA THR A 402 -24.61 -1.56 13.73
C THR A 402 -25.73 -0.59 13.33
N ILE A 403 -25.78 -0.22 12.04
CA ILE A 403 -26.83 0.64 11.49
C ILE A 403 -28.19 -0.06 11.55
N LEU A 404 -28.27 -1.34 11.23
CA LEU A 404 -29.51 -2.12 11.34
C LEU A 404 -30.01 -2.15 12.79
N LYS A 405 -29.12 -2.41 13.77
CA LYS A 405 -29.48 -2.35 15.20
C LYS A 405 -30.00 -0.97 15.62
N ALA A 406 -29.41 0.11 15.10
CA ALA A 406 -29.88 1.47 15.36
C ALA A 406 -31.32 1.66 14.88
N ILE A 407 -31.62 1.19 13.67
CA ILE A 407 -32.94 1.28 13.05
C ILE A 407 -33.96 0.41 13.81
N GLU A 408 -33.61 -0.84 14.13
CA GLU A 408 -34.44 -1.75 14.93
C GLU A 408 -34.74 -1.20 16.34
N SER A 409 -33.84 -0.37 16.87
CA SER A 409 -34.03 0.34 18.14
C SER A 409 -34.86 1.62 18.01
N GLY A 410 -35.40 1.92 16.82
CA GLY A 410 -36.31 3.04 16.56
C GLY A 410 -35.70 4.27 15.88
N SER A 411 -34.43 4.21 15.46
CA SER A 411 -33.79 5.32 14.74
C SER A 411 -34.40 5.48 13.35
N ASN A 412 -34.92 6.67 13.04
CA ASN A 412 -35.63 6.93 11.78
C ASN A 412 -35.04 8.09 10.96
N THR A 413 -34.06 8.81 11.50
CA THR A 413 -33.36 9.91 10.80
C THR A 413 -31.86 9.62 10.68
N LEU A 414 -31.19 10.31 9.74
CA LEU A 414 -29.74 10.24 9.60
C LEU A 414 -29.02 10.65 10.90
N PHE A 415 -29.55 11.65 11.60
CA PHE A 415 -29.00 12.10 12.87
C PHE A 415 -29.08 11.02 13.94
N ASP A 416 -30.23 10.36 14.10
CA ASP A 416 -30.41 9.28 15.09
C ASP A 416 -29.43 8.12 14.82
N ILE A 417 -29.33 7.71 13.55
CA ILE A 417 -28.46 6.59 13.16
C ILE A 417 -26.99 6.95 13.37
N VAL A 418 -26.55 8.17 13.01
CA VAL A 418 -25.17 8.61 13.27
C VAL A 418 -24.91 8.70 14.76
N ALA A 419 -25.82 9.29 15.53
CA ALA A 419 -25.68 9.44 16.99
C ALA A 419 -25.59 8.08 17.71
N TYR A 420 -26.30 7.06 17.20
CA TYR A 420 -26.18 5.69 17.70
C TYR A 420 -24.87 5.03 17.24
N THR A 421 -24.58 5.07 15.94
CA THR A 421 -23.49 4.32 15.30
C THR A 421 -22.10 4.87 15.58
N TYR A 422 -22.00 6.16 15.92
CA TYR A 422 -20.77 6.90 16.16
C TYR A 422 -20.83 7.66 17.51
N ALA A 423 -21.56 7.11 18.49
CA ALA A 423 -21.78 7.73 19.80
C ALA A 423 -20.47 8.08 20.54
N ASP A 424 -19.44 7.27 20.31
CA ASP A 424 -18.09 7.33 20.88
C ASP A 424 -17.07 8.09 20.01
N VAL A 425 -17.51 8.61 18.86
CA VAL A 425 -16.67 9.42 17.95
C VAL A 425 -16.94 10.90 18.17
N ASP A 426 -15.86 11.70 18.15
CA ASP A 426 -15.96 13.15 18.23
C ASP A 426 -16.95 13.72 17.21
N ARG A 427 -17.85 14.60 17.68
CA ARG A 427 -18.94 15.18 16.87
C ARG A 427 -18.45 15.97 15.67
N SER A 428 -17.22 16.51 15.72
CA SER A 428 -16.62 17.19 14.56
C SER A 428 -16.47 16.27 13.34
N LEU A 429 -16.40 14.95 13.55
CA LEU A 429 -16.31 13.96 12.48
C LEU A 429 -17.68 13.44 12.02
N TRP A 430 -18.78 13.84 12.67
CA TRP A 430 -20.11 13.31 12.36
C TRP A 430 -20.59 13.69 10.95
N VAL A 431 -20.14 14.81 10.39
CA VAL A 431 -20.45 15.18 8.99
C VAL A 431 -19.87 14.15 8.00
N HIS A 432 -18.65 13.68 8.24
CA HIS A 432 -18.05 12.61 7.43
C HIS A 432 -18.72 11.26 7.70
N ALA A 433 -19.02 10.96 8.98
CA ALA A 433 -19.73 9.76 9.38
C ALA A 433 -21.12 9.65 8.72
N ALA A 434 -21.83 10.77 8.59
CA ALA A 434 -23.15 10.83 7.96
C ALA A 434 -23.12 10.40 6.49
N SER A 435 -22.09 10.82 5.74
CA SER A 435 -21.91 10.36 4.37
C SER A 435 -21.70 8.84 4.31
N ASN A 436 -20.91 8.30 5.24
CA ASN A 436 -20.71 6.84 5.35
C ASN A 436 -22.00 6.09 5.73
N VAL A 437 -22.82 6.63 6.65
CA VAL A 437 -24.12 6.03 6.99
C VAL A 437 -25.04 5.98 5.77
N ARG A 438 -25.14 7.07 5.01
CA ARG A 438 -25.97 7.12 3.78
C ARG A 438 -25.58 6.01 2.80
N LEU A 439 -24.29 5.85 2.52
CA LEU A 439 -23.79 4.79 1.64
C LEU A 439 -24.19 3.39 2.09
N HIS A 440 -24.15 3.11 3.40
CA HIS A 440 -24.57 1.82 3.95
C HIS A 440 -26.09 1.64 3.93
N VAL A 441 -26.87 2.67 4.25
CA VAL A 441 -28.34 2.58 4.19
C VAL A 441 -28.80 2.35 2.75
N ASP A 442 -28.23 3.06 1.78
CA ASP A 442 -28.52 2.86 0.35
C ASP A 442 -28.17 1.42 -0.10
N HIS A 443 -27.06 0.87 0.38
CA HIS A 443 -26.67 -0.51 0.11
C HIS A 443 -27.64 -1.54 0.70
N LEU A 444 -28.04 -1.34 1.96
CA LEU A 444 -29.02 -2.19 2.64
C LEU A 444 -30.38 -2.12 1.95
N ASP A 445 -30.79 -0.96 1.45
CA ASP A 445 -32.01 -0.78 0.67
C ASP A 445 -31.95 -1.57 -0.66
N HIS A 446 -30.86 -1.41 -1.41
CA HIS A 446 -30.63 -2.18 -2.64
C HIS A 446 -30.67 -3.71 -2.41
N GLN A 447 -30.15 -4.17 -1.26
CA GLN A 447 -30.20 -5.57 -0.87
C GLN A 447 -31.55 -6.01 -0.28
N LYS A 448 -32.51 -5.08 -0.10
CA LYS A 448 -33.81 -5.29 0.56
C LYS A 448 -33.67 -5.82 1.99
N LYS A 449 -32.66 -5.34 2.71
CA LYS A 449 -32.34 -5.73 4.10
C LYS A 449 -32.80 -4.72 5.14
N LEU A 450 -33.25 -3.54 4.76
CA LEU A 450 -33.83 -2.59 5.71
C LEU A 450 -35.13 -3.16 6.32
N PRO A 451 -35.40 -2.89 7.61
CA PRO A 451 -36.65 -3.27 8.26
C PRO A 451 -37.87 -2.73 7.50
N LYS A 452 -38.97 -3.50 7.47
CA LYS A 452 -40.16 -3.16 6.65
C LYS A 452 -40.86 -1.87 7.08
N ASP A 453 -40.74 -1.51 8.34
CA ASP A 453 -41.31 -0.32 8.97
C ASP A 453 -40.39 0.90 8.89
N PHE A 454 -39.15 0.73 8.40
CA PHE A 454 -38.24 1.84 8.18
C PHE A 454 -38.68 2.69 6.98
N SER A 455 -38.92 3.98 7.22
CA SER A 455 -39.26 4.92 6.16
C SER A 455 -38.01 5.51 5.50
N PHE A 456 -37.58 4.91 4.39
CA PHE A 456 -36.46 5.42 3.59
C PHE A 456 -36.70 6.85 3.10
N GLY A 457 -37.96 7.23 2.82
CA GLY A 457 -38.33 8.61 2.49
C GLY A 457 -38.07 9.59 3.64
N ASN A 458 -38.39 9.22 4.89
CA ASN A 458 -38.10 10.06 6.06
C ASN A 458 -36.59 10.20 6.28
N PHE A 459 -35.84 9.11 6.14
CA PHE A 459 -34.37 9.13 6.20
C PHE A 459 -33.78 10.10 5.17
N ASN A 460 -34.19 10.00 3.90
CA ASN A 460 -33.71 10.89 2.84
C ASN A 460 -34.08 12.35 3.08
N ASN A 461 -35.30 12.63 3.53
CA ASN A 461 -35.72 13.99 3.88
C ASN A 461 -34.85 14.59 5.01
N SER A 462 -34.44 13.76 5.98
CA SER A 462 -33.58 14.20 7.10
C SER A 462 -32.14 14.55 6.69
N CYS A 463 -31.63 14.01 5.57
CA CYS A 463 -30.25 14.20 5.14
C CYS A 463 -29.89 15.69 4.93
N SER A 464 -30.81 16.47 4.39
CA SER A 464 -30.62 17.91 4.15
C SER A 464 -30.51 18.74 5.43
N GLN A 465 -31.07 18.26 6.54
CA GLN A 465 -31.10 18.96 7.83
C GLN A 465 -29.97 18.57 8.77
N PHE A 466 -29.19 17.53 8.41
CA PHE A 466 -28.18 16.95 9.28
C PHE A 466 -27.14 17.97 9.76
N ALA A 467 -26.55 18.74 8.84
CA ALA A 467 -25.52 19.72 9.19
C ALA A 467 -26.04 20.81 10.16
N ILE A 468 -27.31 21.21 9.99
CA ILE A 468 -27.98 22.18 10.88
C ILE A 468 -28.19 21.58 12.27
N GLN A 469 -28.55 20.30 12.36
CA GLN A 469 -28.77 19.60 13.63
C GLN A 469 -27.46 19.42 14.40
N VAL A 470 -26.37 19.04 13.73
CA VAL A 470 -25.05 18.91 14.36
C VAL A 470 -24.52 20.27 14.83
N GLY A 471 -24.71 21.34 14.06
CA GLY A 471 -24.27 22.69 14.46
C GLY A 471 -25.04 23.30 15.64
N LYS A 472 -26.14 22.69 16.08
CA LYS A 472 -26.91 23.09 17.28
C LYS A 472 -26.49 22.36 18.55
N LEU A 473 -25.67 21.31 18.43
CA LEU A 473 -25.09 20.53 19.53
C LEU A 473 -23.75 21.10 19.97
#